data_AF-A0A395MFI0-F1
#
_entry.id   AF-A0A395MFI0-F1
#
_cell.length_a   1.000
_cell.length_b   1.000
_cell.length_c   1.000
_cell.angle_alpha   90.00
_cell.angle_beta   90.00
_cell.angle_gamma   90.00
#
_symmetry.space_group_name_H-M   'P 1'
#
loop_
_entity.id
_entity.type
_entity.pdbx_description
1 polymer ?
#
loop_
_entity_poly.entity_id
_entity_poly.type
_entity_poly.pdbx_seq_one_letter_code
_entity_poly.pdbx_strand_id
1 'polypeptide(L)'
;MCPNNISSSPMHFLHSFKNNIAFPVCTVHYGCFELFLLGEGEKKIEEKVFSGMSNTSDFVLMKEDHTLGNLLSEHLKMHPNVYMAGYKIAHPNVPELFIRVQTDGTITPRDVFTSVCEKLINQLEMLHQEFTREWELRRITTAGEQGNMQNGH
;
A
#
# COMPACT_ATOMS: atom_id res chain seq x y z
N MET A 1 63.29 -7.24 -51.82
CA MET A 1 62.26 -6.20 -51.67
C MET A 1 61.71 -6.27 -50.25
N CYS A 2 61.70 -5.14 -49.54
CA CYS A 2 60.85 -4.87 -48.37
C CYS A 2 59.94 -3.67 -48.75
N PRO A 3 58.88 -3.29 -48.01
CA PRO A 3 58.00 -3.99 -47.05
C PRO A 3 56.49 -3.64 -47.23
N ASN A 4 55.63 -4.04 -46.27
CA ASN A 4 54.39 -3.40 -45.71
C ASN A 4 53.26 -4.44 -45.51
N ASN A 5 52.94 -4.91 -44.29
CA ASN A 5 52.24 -4.27 -43.16
C ASN A 5 50.84 -3.73 -43.51
N ILE A 6 49.79 -4.49 -43.18
CA ILE A 6 48.46 -3.96 -42.80
C ILE A 6 47.92 -4.80 -41.64
N SER A 7 47.44 -4.07 -40.64
CA SER A 7 46.97 -4.44 -39.32
C SER A 7 45.51 -4.88 -39.27
N SER A 8 45.10 -5.28 -38.06
CA SER A 8 43.72 -5.37 -37.51
C SER A 8 42.95 -6.64 -37.84
N SER A 9 42.12 -7.24 -36.99
CA SER A 9 41.91 -7.30 -35.53
C SER A 9 40.90 -8.45 -35.35
N PRO A 10 40.91 -9.22 -34.25
CA PRO A 10 40.05 -10.39 -34.10
C PRO A 10 38.69 -9.99 -33.51
N MET A 11 37.69 -9.69 -34.34
CA MET A 11 36.29 -9.53 -33.89
C MET A 11 35.31 -10.10 -34.94
N HIS A 12 35.59 -11.32 -35.38
CA HIS A 12 34.66 -12.14 -36.18
C HIS A 12 33.91 -13.11 -35.25
N PHE A 13 33.22 -12.60 -34.23
CA PHE A 13 32.20 -13.34 -33.48
C PHE A 13 31.46 -12.32 -32.61
N LEU A 14 30.12 -12.36 -32.58
CA LEU A 14 29.20 -11.38 -31.95
C LEU A 14 28.81 -10.15 -32.78
N HIS A 15 28.19 -10.37 -33.94
CA HIS A 15 27.20 -9.41 -34.47
C HIS A 15 26.01 -10.11 -35.15
N SER A 16 25.50 -11.17 -34.53
CA SER A 16 24.26 -11.82 -34.98
C SER A 16 23.45 -12.31 -33.79
N PHE A 17 22.90 -11.38 -33.00
CA PHE A 17 21.81 -11.63 -32.04
C PHE A 17 21.13 -10.32 -31.59
N LYS A 18 20.97 -9.38 -32.52
CA LYS A 18 20.06 -8.24 -32.36
C LYS A 18 19.03 -8.30 -33.47
N ASN A 19 18.13 -9.27 -33.39
CA ASN A 19 16.83 -9.20 -34.04
C ASN A 19 15.92 -10.23 -33.38
N ASN A 20 14.77 -9.74 -32.93
CA ASN A 20 13.58 -10.51 -32.60
C ASN A 20 13.44 -11.03 -31.15
N ILE A 21 13.35 -10.09 -30.20
CA ILE A 21 12.54 -10.27 -28.98
C ILE A 21 11.68 -9.02 -28.82
N ALA A 22 10.63 -8.92 -29.65
CA ALA A 22 9.47 -8.12 -29.28
C ALA A 22 8.76 -8.89 -28.14
N PHE A 23 9.15 -8.61 -26.89
CA PHE A 23 8.26 -8.90 -25.78
C PHE A 23 7.04 -8.00 -25.98
N PRO A 24 5.81 -8.54 -26.13
CA PRO A 24 4.64 -7.71 -25.95
C PRO A 24 4.65 -7.31 -24.48
N VAL A 25 5.21 -6.14 -24.17
CA VAL A 25 4.83 -5.44 -22.96
C VAL A 25 3.36 -5.11 -23.20
N CYS A 26 2.49 -5.99 -22.72
CA CYS A 26 1.07 -5.74 -22.64
C CYS A 26 0.93 -4.61 -21.61
N THR A 27 1.15 -3.38 -22.06
CA THR A 27 0.88 -2.19 -21.27
C THR A 27 -0.63 -2.09 -21.21
N VAL A 28 -1.24 -2.81 -20.26
CA VAL A 28 -2.64 -2.61 -19.92
C VAL A 28 -2.71 -1.16 -19.43
N HIS A 29 -3.21 -0.29 -20.30
CA HIS A 29 -3.29 1.13 -20.03
C HIS A 29 -4.54 1.35 -19.19
N TYR A 30 -4.41 1.09 -17.89
CA TYR A 30 -5.51 1.28 -16.95
C TYR A 30 -5.92 2.74 -16.93
N GLY A 31 -7.22 3.01 -16.99
CA GLY A 31 -7.75 4.34 -16.73
C GLY A 31 -7.35 4.77 -15.31
N CYS A 32 -7.03 6.05 -15.10
CA CYS A 32 -6.64 6.58 -13.77
C CYS A 32 -7.64 6.19 -12.65
N PHE A 33 -8.92 6.02 -13.01
CA PHE A 33 -10.01 5.66 -12.11
C PHE A 33 -10.11 4.16 -11.78
N GLU A 34 -9.52 3.27 -12.59
CA GLU A 34 -9.56 1.81 -12.39
C GLU A 34 -8.69 1.34 -11.22
N LEU A 35 -7.91 2.25 -10.63
CA LEU A 35 -7.05 1.99 -9.48
C LEU A 35 -7.83 1.95 -8.16
N PHE A 36 -8.95 2.66 -8.06
CA PHE A 36 -9.76 2.77 -6.84
C PHE A 36 -11.25 2.42 -7.03
N LEU A 37 -11.75 2.40 -8.27
CA LEU A 37 -13.12 1.95 -8.55
C LEU A 37 -13.15 0.43 -8.75
N LEU A 38 -14.13 -0.22 -8.12
CA LEU A 38 -14.41 -1.64 -8.33
C LEU A 38 -15.18 -1.85 -9.63
N GLY A 39 -14.89 -2.99 -10.29
CA GLY A 39 -15.67 -3.43 -11.44
C GLY A 39 -17.08 -3.89 -11.07
N GLU A 40 -17.92 -4.10 -12.07
CA GLU A 40 -19.27 -4.65 -11.87
C GLU A 40 -19.19 -6.07 -11.26
N GLY A 41 -19.72 -6.23 -10.04
CA GLY A 41 -19.78 -7.51 -9.33
C GLY A 41 -18.54 -7.88 -8.49
N GLU A 42 -17.53 -7.02 -8.46
CA GLU A 42 -16.32 -7.24 -7.65
C GLU A 42 -16.56 -6.87 -6.18
N LYS A 43 -16.14 -7.75 -5.25
CA LYS A 43 -16.21 -7.47 -3.81
C LYS A 43 -14.94 -6.78 -3.35
N LYS A 44 -15.09 -5.79 -2.46
CA LYS A 44 -13.94 -5.07 -1.88
C LYS A 44 -13.03 -5.97 -1.05
N ILE A 45 -13.62 -6.87 -0.27
CA ILE A 45 -12.91 -7.75 0.65
C ILE A 45 -13.37 -9.18 0.41
N GLU A 46 -12.42 -10.08 0.21
CA GLU A 46 -12.63 -11.52 0.16
C GLU A 46 -11.80 -12.20 1.25
N GLU A 47 -12.41 -13.05 2.07
CA GLU A 47 -11.71 -13.87 3.06
C GLU A 47 -11.48 -15.28 2.51
N LYS A 48 -10.24 -15.75 2.58
CA LYS A 48 -9.82 -17.11 2.23
C LYS A 48 -9.14 -17.75 3.42
N VAL A 49 -9.74 -18.80 3.97
CA VAL A 49 -9.15 -19.55 5.07
C VAL A 49 -7.91 -20.30 4.56
N PHE A 50 -6.77 -20.11 5.21
CA PHE A 50 -5.51 -20.73 4.79
C PHE A 50 -5.34 -22.08 5.50
N SER A 51 -5.45 -23.18 4.75
CA SER A 51 -5.41 -24.55 5.29
C SER A 51 -4.01 -25.04 5.70
N GLY A 52 -2.94 -24.34 5.33
CA GLY A 52 -1.56 -24.78 5.62
C GLY A 52 -1.06 -24.43 7.03
N MET A 53 -1.77 -23.59 7.78
CA MET A 53 -1.44 -23.22 9.17
C MET A 53 -2.73 -23.15 10.00
N SER A 54 -2.65 -23.47 11.29
CA SER A 54 -3.79 -23.38 12.20
C SER A 54 -4.22 -21.92 12.41
N ASN A 55 -5.54 -21.69 12.38
CA ASN A 55 -6.18 -20.40 12.70
C ASN A 55 -5.64 -19.21 11.88
N THR A 56 -5.41 -19.44 10.58
CA THR A 56 -4.91 -18.43 9.65
C THR A 56 -5.93 -18.13 8.56
N SER A 57 -6.23 -16.86 8.34
CA SER A 57 -7.03 -16.38 7.20
C SER A 57 -6.24 -15.37 6.37
N ASP A 58 -6.42 -15.44 5.06
CA ASP A 58 -5.94 -14.47 4.08
C ASP A 58 -7.11 -13.57 3.68
N PHE A 59 -6.97 -12.27 3.90
CA PHE A 59 -7.88 -11.24 3.43
C PHE A 59 -7.32 -10.63 2.16
N VAL A 60 -8.11 -10.62 1.10
CA VAL A 60 -7.77 -9.99 -0.17
C VAL A 60 -8.62 -8.73 -0.31
N LEU A 61 -7.95 -7.58 -0.36
CA LEU A 61 -8.55 -6.27 -0.52
C LEU A 61 -8.30 -5.78 -1.94
N MET A 62 -9.39 -5.58 -2.68
CA MET A 62 -9.35 -5.09 -4.06
C MET A 62 -9.22 -3.57 -4.09
N LYS A 63 -8.44 -3.05 -5.02
CA LYS A 63 -8.27 -1.61 -5.26
C LYS A 63 -7.75 -0.87 -4.02
N GLU A 64 -6.80 -1.46 -3.32
CA GLU A 64 -6.15 -0.92 -2.13
C GLU A 64 -4.63 -1.04 -2.25
N ASP A 65 -3.91 -0.18 -1.54
CA ASP A 65 -2.46 -0.02 -1.67
C ASP A 65 -1.72 -0.20 -0.33
N HIS A 66 -0.45 0.19 -0.32
CA HIS A 66 0.41 0.16 0.88
C HIS A 66 -0.12 1.01 2.03
N THR A 67 -0.92 2.04 1.75
CA THR A 67 -1.46 2.96 2.76
C THR A 67 -2.32 2.18 3.75
N LEU A 68 -3.34 1.48 3.24
CA LEU A 68 -4.22 0.67 4.07
C LEU A 68 -3.51 -0.61 4.57
N GLY A 69 -2.68 -1.21 3.72
CA GLY A 69 -1.94 -2.44 4.07
C GLY A 69 -1.01 -2.27 5.26
N ASN A 70 -0.20 -1.20 5.27
CA ASN A 70 0.73 -0.93 6.36
C ASN A 70 -0.03 -0.57 7.64
N LEU A 71 -1.03 0.31 7.54
CA LEU A 71 -1.84 0.74 8.67
C LEU A 71 -2.49 -0.45 9.40
N LEU A 72 -3.19 -1.31 8.67
CA LEU A 72 -3.85 -2.48 9.24
C LEU A 72 -2.84 -3.48 9.80
N SER A 73 -1.76 -3.75 9.08
CA SER A 73 -0.77 -4.75 9.51
C SER A 73 -0.08 -4.38 10.81
N GLU A 74 0.25 -3.10 11.01
CA GLU A 74 0.82 -2.62 12.27
C GLU A 74 -0.18 -2.76 13.41
N HIS A 75 -1.44 -2.39 13.20
CA HIS A 75 -2.46 -2.47 14.25
C HIS A 75 -2.86 -3.91 14.60
N LEU A 76 -2.87 -4.80 13.60
CA LEU A 76 -3.09 -6.24 13.81
C LEU A 76 -1.97 -6.86 14.65
N LYS A 77 -0.70 -6.49 14.40
CA LYS A 77 0.44 -6.95 15.21
C LYS A 77 0.38 -6.51 16.67
N MET A 78 -0.28 -5.39 16.96
CA MET A 78 -0.46 -4.90 18.34
C MET A 78 -1.56 -5.66 19.11
N HIS A 79 -2.38 -6.47 18.45
CA HIS A 79 -3.46 -7.19 19.09
C HIS A 79 -2.92 -8.43 19.86
N PRO A 80 -3.27 -8.64 21.14
CA PRO A 80 -2.65 -9.67 21.98
C PRO A 80 -2.91 -11.11 21.51
N ASN A 81 -4.02 -11.33 20.79
CA ASN A 81 -4.42 -12.65 20.29
C ASN A 81 -3.91 -12.96 18.86
N VAL A 82 -3.03 -12.11 18.32
CA VAL A 82 -2.41 -12.29 16.99
C VAL A 82 -0.98 -12.77 17.16
N TYR A 83 -0.66 -13.92 16.57
CA TYR A 83 0.72 -14.41 16.52
C TYR A 83 1.50 -13.76 15.38
N MET A 84 0.86 -13.65 14.21
CA MET A 84 1.49 -13.12 13.02
C MET A 84 0.46 -12.35 12.20
N ALA A 85 0.84 -11.14 11.78
CA ALA A 85 0.12 -10.41 10.77
C ALA A 85 1.12 -9.76 9.80
N GLY A 86 0.77 -9.73 8.52
CA GLY A 86 1.57 -9.08 7.50
C GLY A 86 0.81 -8.91 6.21
N TYR A 87 1.27 -7.96 5.39
CA TYR A 87 0.69 -7.72 4.08
C TYR A 87 1.72 -7.83 2.96
N LYS A 88 1.22 -8.06 1.76
CA LYS A 88 2.00 -7.99 0.52
C LYS A 88 1.12 -7.47 -0.62
N ILE A 89 1.76 -6.82 -1.57
CA ILE A 89 1.16 -6.49 -2.88
C ILE A 89 1.72 -7.49 -3.89
N ALA A 90 0.84 -8.17 -4.62
CA ALA A 90 1.26 -9.22 -5.56
C ALA A 90 1.99 -8.65 -6.78
N HIS A 91 1.50 -7.52 -7.31
CA HIS A 91 2.09 -6.86 -8.47
C HIS A 91 1.83 -5.34 -8.45
N PRO A 92 2.80 -4.46 -8.77
CA PRO A 92 2.61 -3.00 -8.70
C PRO A 92 1.47 -2.47 -9.60
N ASN A 93 1.26 -3.07 -10.76
CA ASN A 93 0.25 -2.63 -11.73
C ASN A 93 -1.16 -3.16 -11.44
N VAL A 94 -1.33 -4.02 -10.43
CA VAL A 94 -2.64 -4.58 -10.05
C VAL A 94 -2.85 -4.24 -8.58
N PRO A 95 -3.78 -3.35 -8.24
CA PRO A 95 -3.98 -2.90 -6.87
C PRO A 95 -4.74 -3.96 -6.06
N GLU A 96 -4.05 -5.05 -5.74
CA GLU A 96 -4.53 -6.15 -4.91
C GLU A 96 -3.64 -6.27 -3.68
N LEU A 97 -4.26 -6.05 -2.53
CA LEU A 97 -3.61 -6.09 -1.23
C LEU A 97 -3.97 -7.40 -0.53
N PHE A 98 -2.95 -8.18 -0.18
CA PHE A 98 -3.12 -9.42 0.58
C PHE A 98 -2.68 -9.20 2.02
N ILE A 99 -3.56 -9.46 2.97
CA ILE A 99 -3.27 -9.40 4.41
C ILE A 99 -3.45 -10.81 4.98
N ARG A 100 -2.39 -11.36 5.56
CA ARG A 100 -2.45 -12.64 6.26
C ARG A 100 -2.48 -12.38 7.76
N VAL A 101 -3.43 -13.01 8.44
CA VAL A 101 -3.57 -12.93 9.90
C VAL A 101 -3.64 -14.33 10.48
N GLN A 102 -2.78 -14.59 11.48
CA GLN A 102 -2.76 -15.81 12.26
C GLN A 102 -3.07 -15.48 13.72
N THR A 103 -4.08 -16.16 14.27
CA THR A 103 -4.50 -15.99 15.67
C THR A 103 -4.17 -17.23 16.51
N ASP A 104 -4.31 -17.10 17.82
CA ASP A 104 -4.13 -18.20 18.78
C ASP A 104 -5.28 -19.22 18.77
N GLY A 105 -6.38 -18.94 18.04
CA GLY A 105 -7.57 -19.80 17.99
C GLY A 105 -8.61 -19.50 19.06
N THR A 106 -8.27 -18.70 20.07
CA THR A 106 -9.25 -18.16 21.04
C THR A 106 -10.28 -17.24 20.35
N ILE A 107 -9.84 -16.50 19.34
CA ILE A 107 -10.68 -15.59 18.55
C ILE A 107 -10.41 -15.86 17.06
N THR A 108 -11.48 -15.79 16.24
CA THR A 108 -11.33 -15.97 14.79
C THR A 108 -10.51 -14.80 14.19
N PRO A 109 -9.70 -15.05 13.14
CA PRO A 109 -8.98 -13.98 12.44
C PRO A 109 -9.90 -12.87 11.95
N ARG A 110 -11.13 -13.22 11.56
CA ARG A 110 -12.16 -12.27 11.13
C ARG A 110 -12.59 -11.32 12.24
N ASP A 111 -12.88 -11.85 13.43
CA ASP A 111 -13.31 -11.01 14.56
C ASP A 111 -12.18 -10.09 15.02
N VAL A 112 -10.94 -10.58 15.03
CA VAL A 112 -9.77 -9.75 15.30
C VAL A 112 -9.63 -8.63 14.27
N PHE A 113 -9.81 -8.95 12.99
CA PHE A 113 -9.74 -7.96 11.91
C PHE A 113 -10.79 -6.86 12.08
N THR A 114 -12.04 -7.22 12.37
CA THR A 114 -13.11 -6.25 12.62
C THR A 114 -12.84 -5.40 13.86
N SER A 115 -12.43 -6.01 14.97
CA SER A 115 -12.09 -5.30 16.21
C SER A 115 -10.97 -4.27 16.01
N VAL A 116 -9.95 -4.62 15.22
CA VAL A 116 -8.86 -3.70 14.88
C VAL A 116 -9.35 -2.55 14.01
N CYS A 117 -10.21 -2.80 13.03
CA CYS A 117 -10.80 -1.75 12.21
C CYS A 117 -11.63 -0.76 13.04
N GLU A 118 -12.46 -1.24 13.96
CA GLU A 118 -13.25 -0.40 14.86
C GLU A 118 -12.35 0.45 15.76
N LYS A 119 -11.30 -0.15 16.33
CA LYS A 119 -10.31 0.56 17.13
C LYS A 119 -9.61 1.66 16.34
N LEU A 120 -9.23 1.39 15.10
CA LEU A 120 -8.62 2.36 14.19
C LEU A 120 -9.53 3.54 13.90
N ILE A 121 -10.81 3.30 13.61
CA ILE A 121 -11.79 4.36 13.37
C ILE A 121 -11.90 5.26 14.60
N ASN A 122 -12.02 4.68 15.79
CA ASN A 122 -12.09 5.44 17.04
C ASN A 122 -10.81 6.27 17.28
N GLN A 123 -9.63 5.73 16.98
CA GLN A 123 -8.36 6.47 17.10
C GLN A 123 -8.29 7.66 16.13
N LEU A 124 -8.76 7.48 14.90
CA LEU A 124 -8.80 8.54 13.90
C LEU A 124 -9.83 9.63 14.26
N GLU A 125 -10.97 9.23 14.82
CA GLU A 125 -11.99 10.16 15.26
C GLU A 125 -11.50 11.04 16.42
N MET A 126 -10.84 10.44 17.43
CA MET A 126 -10.19 11.21 18.49
C MET A 126 -9.13 12.16 17.90
N LEU A 127 -8.24 11.68 17.03
CA LEU A 127 -7.26 12.55 16.39
C LEU A 127 -7.91 13.75 15.66
N HIS A 128 -9.01 13.51 14.96
CA HIS A 128 -9.75 14.56 14.25
C HIS A 128 -10.35 15.60 15.20
N GLN A 129 -10.96 15.17 16.31
CA GLN A 129 -11.55 16.07 17.31
C GLN A 129 -10.49 16.94 17.98
N GLU A 130 -9.41 16.32 18.46
CA GLU A 130 -8.28 17.01 19.10
C GLU A 130 -7.62 18.01 18.15
N PHE A 131 -7.40 17.59 16.90
CA PHE A 131 -6.83 18.46 15.87
C PHE A 131 -7.73 19.67 15.59
N THR A 132 -9.03 19.44 15.41
CA THR A 132 -10.00 20.52 15.11
C THR A 132 -10.09 21.50 16.27
N ARG A 133 -10.16 20.99 17.51
CA ARG A 133 -10.18 21.83 18.72
C ARG A 133 -8.96 22.74 18.81
N GLU A 134 -7.76 22.17 18.65
CA GLU A 134 -6.51 22.94 18.70
C GLU A 134 -6.40 23.95 17.54
N TRP A 135 -6.87 23.57 16.36
CA TRP A 135 -6.88 24.44 15.19
C TRP A 135 -7.79 25.66 15.38
N GLU A 136 -9.00 25.45 15.92
CA GLU A 136 -9.94 26.53 16.21
C GLU A 136 -9.42 27.51 17.26
N LEU A 137 -8.83 26.99 18.35
CA LEU A 137 -8.24 27.80 19.41
C LEU A 137 -7.15 28.73 18.87
N ARG A 138 -6.25 28.21 18.02
CA ARG A 138 -5.17 29.00 17.39
C ARG A 138 -5.69 30.08 16.45
N ARG A 139 -6.77 29.79 15.71
CA ARG A 139 -7.39 30.78 14.80
C ARG A 139 -7.93 31.99 15.57
N ILE A 140 -8.52 31.78 16.75
CA ILE A 140 -9.05 32.85 17.60
C ILE A 140 -7.92 33.71 18.17
N THR A 141 -6.85 33.10 18.69
CA THR A 141 -5.70 33.84 19.25
C THR A 141 -5.01 34.71 18.21
N THR A 142 -4.79 34.19 17.00
CA THR A 142 -4.15 34.95 15.91
C THR A 142 -5.01 36.12 15.40
N ALA A 143 -6.34 35.97 15.36
CA ALA A 143 -7.24 37.07 15.01
C ALA A 143 -7.30 38.15 16.09
N GLY A 144 -7.23 37.76 17.37
CA GLY A 144 -7.23 38.70 18.51
C GLY A 144 -5.99 39.59 18.58
N GLU A 145 -4.80 39.05 18.24
CA GLU A 145 -3.54 39.81 18.24
C GLU A 145 -3.52 40.92 17.17
N GLN A 146 -4.12 40.68 16.00
CA GLN A 146 -4.22 41.67 14.92
C GLN A 146 -5.16 42.85 15.27
N GLY A 147 -6.20 42.59 16.06
CA GLY A 147 -7.12 43.64 16.54
C GLY A 147 -6.50 44.54 17.61
N ASN A 148 -5.60 44.01 18.44
CA ASN A 148 -4.99 44.77 19.54
C ASN A 148 -3.83 45.68 19.08
N MET A 149 -3.20 45.41 17.93
CA MET A 149 -2.18 46.29 17.34
C MET A 149 -2.75 47.53 16.63
N GLN A 150 -4.04 47.56 16.30
CA GLN A 150 -4.65 48.73 15.62
C GLN A 150 -5.20 49.79 16.60
N ASN A 151 -5.41 49.47 17.87
CA ASN A 151 -6.00 50.39 18.85
C ASN A 151 -4.98 51.07 19.80
N GLY A 152 -3.68 50.89 19.56
CA GLY A 152 -2.62 51.61 20.28
C GLY A 152 -2.09 52.79 19.46
N HIS A 153 -2.85 53.90 19.41
CA HIS A 153 -2.37 55.21 18.97
C HIS A 153 -2.60 56.23 20.07
#